data_AF-A0A399FZ40-F1
#
_entry.id   AF-A0A399FZ40-F1
#
_cell.length_a   1.000
_cell.length_b   1.000
_cell.length_c   1.000
_cell.angle_alpha   90.00
_cell.angle_beta   90.00
_cell.angle_gamma   90.00
#
_symmetry.space_group_name_H-M   'P 1'
#
loop_
_entity.id
_entity.type
_entity.pdbx_description
1 polymer ?
#
loop_
_entity_poly.entity_id
_entity_poly.type
_entity_poly.pdbx_seq_one_letter_code
_entity_poly.pdbx_strand_id
1 'polypeptide(L)'
;MLAELSSAALVAWGNAWLAGQVGLDDTVDAVERRTGPHLIDTVVDPALPFEPGVPLRSALARLRGLGLAEFRLSLPVPGDPLGLTGGKELAAAAIEAREAVLVRLADRWIGLVPRTDLRGSSYRGVAWTPRPAADGRPESIQLSEAEHDLNSAIREAAALFGRVDDAQSWGPEVQRALTALRDPDRPPTTGLAPGYPQRAHRVAALADRLAVVVRLADDDRGRGLSGTQTESRRLALRLLDRAVRRARVAAYCAVLDWPEDRTQGRR
;
A
#
# COMPACT_ATOMS: atom_id res chain seq x y z
N MET A 1 -15.51 4.44 8.35
CA MET A 1 -14.09 4.71 8.66
C MET A 1 -13.26 4.02 7.60
N LEU A 2 -12.60 4.80 6.73
CA LEU A 2 -11.84 4.27 5.59
C LEU A 2 -10.76 3.30 6.10
N ALA A 3 -10.76 2.05 5.62
CA ALA A 3 -9.69 1.11 5.93
C ALA A 3 -8.40 1.61 5.28
N GLU A 4 -7.39 1.87 6.11
CA GLU A 4 -6.05 2.26 5.66
C GLU A 4 -5.25 1.02 5.30
N LEU A 5 -4.35 1.14 4.32
CA LEU A 5 -3.53 0.01 3.92
C LEU A 5 -2.51 -0.32 5.01
N SER A 6 -2.55 -1.55 5.49
CA SER A 6 -1.59 -2.03 6.49
C SER A 6 -0.24 -2.36 5.84
N SER A 7 -0.28 -2.78 4.57
CA SER A 7 0.90 -3.22 3.79
C SER A 7 1.87 -2.09 3.49
N ALA A 8 1.36 -0.89 3.20
CA ALA A 8 2.19 0.25 2.85
C ALA A 8 3.11 0.67 4.01
N ALA A 9 2.56 0.76 5.23
CA ALA A 9 3.35 1.10 6.41
C ALA A 9 4.39 0.02 6.72
N LEU A 10 4.01 -1.27 6.66
CA LEU A 10 4.94 -2.38 6.90
C LEU A 10 6.11 -2.36 5.92
N VAL A 11 5.86 -2.10 4.64
CA VAL A 11 6.92 -2.00 3.63
C VAL A 11 7.85 -0.80 3.88
N ALA A 12 7.26 0.38 4.12
CA ALA A 12 8.02 1.60 4.36
C ALA A 12 8.98 1.46 5.55
N TRP A 13 8.43 1.10 6.70
CA TRP A 13 9.15 1.05 7.97
C TRP A 13 9.97 -0.23 8.15
N GLY A 14 9.52 -1.34 7.54
CA GLY A 14 10.28 -2.58 7.47
C GLY A 14 11.61 -2.38 6.74
N ASN A 15 11.60 -1.78 5.53
CA ASN A 15 12.84 -1.54 4.79
C ASN A 15 13.75 -0.50 5.47
N ALA A 16 13.20 0.54 6.12
CA ALA A 16 13.99 1.49 6.89
C ALA A 16 14.70 0.82 8.08
N TRP A 17 14.03 -0.12 8.75
CA TRP A 17 14.64 -0.94 9.80
C TRP A 17 15.74 -1.87 9.26
N LEU A 18 15.50 -2.52 8.12
CA LEU A 18 16.52 -3.37 7.48
C LEU A 18 17.78 -2.57 7.08
N ALA A 19 17.60 -1.30 6.69
CA ALA A 19 18.66 -0.34 6.39
C ALA A 19 19.27 0.35 7.63
N GLY A 20 18.85 -0.02 8.85
CA GLY A 20 19.36 0.53 10.11
C GLY A 20 19.01 1.99 10.37
N GLN A 21 17.99 2.54 9.70
CA GLN A 21 17.55 3.93 9.88
C GLN A 21 16.65 4.11 11.11
N VAL A 22 15.97 3.04 11.54
CA VAL A 22 15.03 3.01 12.68
C VAL A 22 15.16 1.70 13.45
N GLY A 23 14.76 1.70 14.73
CA GLY A 23 14.71 0.48 15.54
C GLY A 23 13.50 -0.39 15.22
N LEU A 24 13.52 -1.66 15.67
CA LEU A 24 12.37 -2.56 15.51
C LEU A 24 11.12 -2.05 16.22
N ASP A 25 11.28 -1.48 17.42
CA ASP A 25 10.16 -0.93 18.20
C ASP A 25 9.52 0.27 17.47
N ASP A 26 10.33 1.21 17.00
CA ASP A 26 9.84 2.36 16.20
C ASP A 26 9.08 1.91 14.94
N THR A 27 9.57 0.86 14.27
CA THR A 27 8.92 0.28 13.09
C THR A 27 7.55 -0.29 13.44
N VAL A 28 7.44 -1.07 14.52
CA VAL A 28 6.15 -1.65 14.93
C VAL A 28 5.18 -0.56 15.36
N ASP A 29 5.64 0.40 16.17
CA ASP A 29 4.82 1.54 16.61
C ASP A 29 4.28 2.33 15.41
N ALA A 30 5.10 2.56 14.39
CA ALA A 30 4.68 3.28 13.19
C ALA A 30 3.67 2.52 12.32
N VAL A 31 3.83 1.20 12.24
CA VAL A 31 2.93 0.29 11.49
C VAL A 31 1.57 0.17 12.17
N GLU A 32 1.57 0.07 13.51
CA GLU A 32 0.36 -0.14 14.31
C GLU A 32 -0.39 1.16 14.65
N ARG A 33 0.27 2.33 14.54
CA ARG A 33 -0.26 3.66 14.92
C ARG A 33 -1.70 3.94 14.47
N ARG A 34 -2.07 3.47 13.27
CA ARG A 34 -3.34 3.81 12.61
C ARG A 34 -4.30 2.63 12.43
N THR A 35 -3.77 1.41 12.52
CA THR A 35 -4.52 0.17 12.26
C THR A 35 -4.65 -0.72 13.49
N GLY A 36 -4.04 -0.33 14.62
CA GLY A 36 -4.02 -1.06 15.87
C GLY A 36 -3.00 -2.20 15.87
N PRO A 37 -3.07 -3.14 16.82
CA PRO A 37 -2.08 -4.22 16.96
C PRO A 37 -2.06 -5.17 15.77
N HIS A 38 -0.87 -5.64 15.38
CA HIS A 38 -0.68 -6.59 14.27
C HIS A 38 -0.26 -7.96 14.80
N LEU A 39 -0.97 -9.00 14.36
CA LEU A 39 -0.72 -10.38 14.73
C LEU A 39 -0.53 -11.25 13.49
N ILE A 40 0.24 -12.31 13.61
CA ILE A 40 0.26 -13.39 12.63
C ILE A 40 -1.01 -14.23 12.81
N ASP A 41 -1.76 -14.41 11.73
CA ASP A 41 -2.96 -15.26 11.71
C ASP A 41 -2.56 -16.74 11.51
N THR A 42 -3.52 -17.53 11.04
CA THR A 42 -3.34 -18.91 10.58
C THR A 42 -2.19 -19.01 9.59
N VAL A 43 -1.30 -19.96 9.85
CA VAL A 43 -0.23 -20.35 8.95
C VAL A 43 -0.76 -21.49 8.08
N VAL A 44 -0.99 -21.21 6.80
CA VAL A 44 -1.59 -22.18 5.86
C VAL A 44 -0.61 -23.31 5.52
N ASP A 45 0.69 -23.00 5.49
CA ASP A 45 1.76 -23.94 5.19
C ASP A 45 2.73 -24.06 6.39
N PRO A 46 2.83 -25.23 7.05
CA PRO A 46 3.68 -25.43 8.23
C PRO A 46 5.18 -25.29 7.92
N ALA A 47 5.60 -25.28 6.65
CA ALA A 47 6.98 -25.01 6.26
C ALA A 47 7.33 -23.51 6.30
N LEU A 48 6.35 -22.62 6.50
CA LEU A 48 6.61 -21.20 6.64
C LEU A 48 7.07 -20.88 8.08
N PRO A 49 8.03 -19.96 8.26
CA PRO A 49 8.64 -19.66 9.55
C PRO A 49 7.77 -18.72 10.42
N PHE A 50 6.48 -19.04 10.53
CA PHE A 50 5.49 -18.25 11.24
C PHE A 50 4.80 -19.08 12.31
N GLU A 51 4.38 -18.43 13.39
CA GLU A 51 3.60 -19.02 14.46
C GLU A 51 2.30 -18.22 14.61
N PRO A 52 1.12 -18.87 14.60
CA PRO A 52 -0.16 -18.18 14.79
C PRO A 52 -0.24 -17.45 16.13
N GLY A 53 -0.88 -16.29 16.14
CA GLY A 53 -1.10 -15.47 17.33
C GLY A 53 0.11 -14.66 17.80
N VAL A 54 1.26 -14.77 17.10
CA VAL A 54 2.48 -14.04 17.46
C VAL A 54 2.37 -12.57 17.05
N PRO A 55 2.75 -11.61 17.92
CA PRO A 55 2.82 -10.20 17.56
C PRO A 55 3.80 -9.91 16.43
N LEU A 56 3.50 -8.90 15.62
CA LEU A 56 4.32 -8.48 14.47
C LEU A 56 5.79 -8.29 14.85
N ARG A 57 6.05 -7.64 15.99
CA ARG A 57 7.41 -7.44 16.54
C ARG A 57 8.20 -8.76 16.61
N SER A 58 7.62 -9.76 17.24
CA SER A 58 8.26 -11.07 17.44
C SER A 58 8.43 -11.82 16.12
N ALA A 59 7.45 -11.72 15.22
CA ALA A 59 7.55 -12.30 13.88
C ALA A 59 8.70 -11.66 13.09
N LEU A 60 8.81 -10.33 13.06
CA LEU A 60 9.89 -9.61 12.38
C LEU A 60 11.28 -9.98 12.94
N ALA A 61 11.42 -10.02 14.27
CA ALA A 61 12.67 -10.44 14.91
C ALA A 61 13.11 -11.84 14.50
N ARG A 62 12.16 -12.80 14.42
CA ARG A 62 12.42 -14.15 13.92
C ARG A 62 12.84 -14.16 12.45
N LEU A 63 12.11 -13.46 11.59
CA LEU A 63 12.43 -13.38 10.16
C LEU A 63 13.82 -12.76 9.93
N ARG A 64 14.26 -11.81 10.77
CA ARG A 64 15.61 -11.26 10.70
C ARG A 64 16.70 -12.32 10.88
N GLY A 65 16.50 -13.27 11.79
CA GLY A 65 17.39 -14.42 11.97
C GLY A 65 17.42 -15.39 10.79
N LEU A 66 16.42 -15.35 9.91
CA LEU A 66 16.28 -16.18 8.71
C LEU A 66 16.72 -15.46 7.42
N GLY A 67 17.46 -14.36 7.56
CA GLY A 67 17.99 -13.62 6.41
C GLY A 67 16.96 -12.73 5.71
N LEU A 68 15.97 -12.22 6.45
CA LEU A 68 15.07 -11.18 5.96
C LEU A 68 15.86 -10.00 5.38
N ALA A 69 15.63 -9.75 4.10
CA ALA A 69 16.42 -8.80 3.32
C ALA A 69 15.59 -7.69 2.68
N GLU A 70 14.27 -7.87 2.51
CA GLU A 70 13.46 -6.92 1.74
C GLU A 70 11.95 -7.11 1.97
N PHE A 71 11.23 -5.98 1.96
CA PHE A 71 9.78 -5.92 1.87
C PHE A 71 9.35 -5.22 0.59
N ARG A 72 8.45 -5.80 -0.20
CA ARG A 72 7.86 -5.19 -1.39
C ARG A 72 6.35 -5.03 -1.25
N LEU A 73 5.85 -3.89 -1.66
CA LEU A 73 4.42 -3.60 -1.67
C LEU A 73 3.74 -4.19 -2.90
N SER A 74 2.61 -4.86 -2.71
CA SER A 74 1.72 -5.28 -3.79
C SER A 74 0.30 -4.74 -3.54
N LEU A 75 -0.30 -4.16 -4.58
CA LEU A 75 -1.65 -3.59 -4.55
C LEU A 75 -2.50 -4.17 -5.70
N PRO A 76 -2.81 -5.47 -5.66
CA PRO A 76 -3.47 -6.15 -6.76
C PRO A 76 -4.98 -5.86 -6.78
N VAL A 77 -5.57 -5.95 -7.97
CA VAL A 77 -7.02 -5.96 -8.18
C VAL A 77 -7.37 -7.00 -9.25
N PRO A 78 -8.65 -7.40 -9.40
CA PRO A 78 -9.04 -8.27 -10.50
C PRO A 78 -8.62 -7.69 -11.86
N GLY A 79 -7.83 -8.45 -12.62
CA GLY A 79 -7.31 -8.06 -13.93
C GLY A 79 -6.00 -7.25 -13.93
N ASP A 80 -5.47 -6.86 -12.78
CA ASP A 80 -4.20 -6.13 -12.65
C ASP A 80 -3.47 -6.56 -11.36
N PRO A 81 -2.77 -7.71 -11.36
CA PRO A 81 -2.11 -8.31 -10.20
C PRO A 81 -0.78 -7.61 -9.84
N LEU A 82 -0.84 -6.30 -9.65
CA LEU A 82 0.30 -5.41 -9.50
C LEU A 82 1.23 -5.81 -8.34
N GLY A 83 2.48 -6.12 -8.67
CA GLY A 83 3.53 -6.43 -7.69
C GLY A 83 3.40 -7.82 -7.05
N LEU A 84 2.52 -8.69 -7.55
CA LEU A 84 2.44 -10.08 -7.12
C LEU A 84 3.36 -10.97 -7.96
N THR A 85 4.17 -11.79 -7.29
CA THR A 85 4.79 -12.98 -7.88
C THR A 85 4.46 -14.16 -6.98
N GLY A 86 3.63 -15.09 -7.45
CA GLY A 86 3.07 -16.09 -6.53
C GLY A 86 2.18 -17.16 -7.12
N GLY A 87 1.94 -18.19 -6.32
CA GLY A 87 0.96 -19.24 -6.59
C GLY A 87 -0.49 -18.74 -6.53
N LYS A 88 -1.40 -19.54 -7.09
CA LYS A 88 -2.83 -19.22 -7.24
C LYS A 88 -3.50 -18.76 -5.94
N GLU A 89 -3.11 -19.35 -4.81
CA GLU A 89 -3.69 -19.04 -3.50
C GLU A 89 -3.28 -17.68 -2.94
N LEU A 90 -1.99 -17.32 -3.05
CA LEU A 90 -1.52 -15.99 -2.67
C LEU A 90 -2.17 -14.93 -3.57
N ALA A 91 -2.25 -15.17 -4.87
CA ALA A 91 -2.88 -14.24 -5.79
C ALA A 91 -4.36 -14.02 -5.47
N ALA A 92 -5.12 -15.09 -5.23
CA ALA A 92 -6.53 -14.99 -4.86
C ALA A 92 -6.74 -14.20 -3.56
N ALA A 93 -5.99 -14.54 -2.50
CA ALA A 93 -6.12 -13.87 -1.21
C ALA A 93 -5.69 -12.39 -1.28
N ALA A 94 -4.60 -12.08 -1.98
CA ALA A 94 -4.14 -10.71 -2.13
C ALA A 94 -5.09 -9.85 -2.98
N ILE A 95 -5.70 -10.41 -4.04
CA ILE A 95 -6.72 -9.72 -4.85
C ILE A 95 -7.96 -9.43 -4.01
N GLU A 96 -8.40 -10.37 -3.17
CA GLU A 96 -9.53 -10.17 -2.26
C GLU A 96 -9.23 -9.06 -1.24
N ALA A 97 -8.05 -9.07 -0.63
CA ALA A 97 -7.62 -8.03 0.32
C ALA A 97 -7.29 -6.69 -0.37
N ARG A 98 -7.04 -6.69 -1.69
CA ARG A 98 -6.49 -5.59 -2.49
C ARG A 98 -5.12 -5.05 -2.02
N GLU A 99 -4.44 -5.80 -1.16
CA GLU A 99 -3.09 -5.49 -0.68
C GLU A 99 -2.36 -6.76 -0.24
N ALA A 100 -1.04 -6.76 -0.39
CA ALA A 100 -0.14 -7.75 0.17
C ALA A 100 1.28 -7.17 0.34
N VAL A 101 2.08 -7.83 1.16
CA VAL A 101 3.52 -7.58 1.29
C VAL A 101 4.28 -8.82 0.85
N LEU A 102 5.21 -8.68 -0.10
CA LEU A 102 6.16 -9.72 -0.42
C LEU A 102 7.42 -9.54 0.41
N VAL A 103 7.87 -10.60 1.04
CA VAL A 103 9.01 -10.63 1.94
C VAL A 103 10.07 -11.56 1.37
N ARG A 104 11.30 -11.07 1.24
CA ARG A 104 12.45 -11.88 0.80
C ARG A 104 13.24 -12.38 2.00
N LEU A 105 13.33 -13.70 2.13
CA LEU A 105 14.25 -14.38 3.04
C LEU A 105 15.49 -14.86 2.28
N ALA A 106 16.40 -15.56 2.97
CA ALA A 106 17.63 -16.06 2.36
C ALA A 106 17.38 -17.06 1.21
N ASP A 107 16.34 -17.87 1.31
CA ASP A 107 16.07 -19.03 0.47
C ASP A 107 14.75 -18.99 -0.30
N ARG A 108 13.84 -18.05 0.02
CA ARG A 108 12.50 -17.97 -0.58
C ARG A 108 11.83 -16.61 -0.47
N TRP A 109 10.75 -16.46 -1.21
CA TRP A 109 9.78 -15.39 -1.04
C TRP A 109 8.54 -15.85 -0.26
N ILE A 110 7.98 -14.96 0.55
CA ILE A 110 6.74 -15.18 1.28
C ILE A 110 5.80 -13.99 1.05
N GLY A 111 4.53 -14.27 0.79
CA GLY A 111 3.49 -13.24 0.77
C GLY A 111 2.77 -13.14 2.11
N LEU A 112 2.63 -11.92 2.63
CA LEU A 112 1.80 -11.59 3.79
C LEU A 112 0.54 -10.87 3.30
N VAL A 113 -0.63 -11.45 3.54
CA VAL A 113 -1.92 -10.84 3.20
C VAL A 113 -2.59 -10.35 4.48
N PRO A 114 -2.92 -9.06 4.61
CA PRO A 114 -3.58 -8.53 5.79
C PRO A 114 -5.09 -8.76 5.74
N ARG A 115 -5.67 -8.91 6.93
CA ARG A 115 -7.11 -8.94 7.16
C ARG A 115 -7.41 -8.10 8.40
N THR A 116 -8.53 -7.38 8.39
CA THR A 116 -8.97 -6.67 9.60
C THR A 116 -9.29 -7.68 10.70
N ASP A 117 -8.70 -7.50 11.88
CA ASP A 117 -8.99 -8.30 13.08
C ASP A 117 -9.88 -7.47 14.02
N LEU A 118 -11.14 -7.89 14.16
CA LEU A 118 -12.14 -7.25 15.02
C LEU A 118 -12.48 -8.24 16.14
N ARG A 119 -12.16 -7.86 17.38
CA ARG A 119 -12.41 -8.68 18.58
C ARG A 119 -13.30 -7.94 19.56
N GLY A 120 -14.59 -8.23 19.52
CA GLY A 120 -15.57 -7.42 20.23
C GLY A 120 -15.70 -6.02 19.63
N SER A 121 -16.26 -5.08 20.40
CA SER A 121 -16.65 -3.76 19.90
C SER A 121 -15.55 -2.70 19.91
N SER A 122 -14.49 -2.89 20.71
CA SER A 122 -13.44 -1.89 20.92
C SER A 122 -12.09 -2.25 20.29
N TYR A 123 -11.84 -3.53 20.00
CA TYR A 123 -10.58 -3.96 19.40
C TYR A 123 -10.64 -3.85 17.88
N ARG A 124 -9.61 -3.20 17.32
CA ARG A 124 -9.34 -3.18 15.88
C ARG A 124 -7.84 -3.38 15.69
N GLY A 125 -7.48 -4.42 14.97
CA GLY A 125 -6.10 -4.76 14.62
C GLY A 125 -6.00 -5.32 13.21
N VAL A 126 -4.84 -5.88 12.90
CA VAL A 126 -4.53 -6.51 11.61
C VAL A 126 -4.03 -7.92 11.86
N ALA A 127 -4.61 -8.89 11.17
CA ALA A 127 -4.14 -10.26 11.13
C ALA A 127 -3.43 -10.52 9.79
N TRP A 128 -2.19 -10.98 9.83
CA TRP A 128 -1.39 -11.30 8.65
C TRP A 128 -1.41 -12.79 8.37
N THR A 129 -1.91 -13.19 7.20
CA THR A 129 -1.87 -14.58 6.74
C THR A 129 -0.65 -14.78 5.84
N PRO A 130 0.39 -15.52 6.30
CA PRO A 130 1.54 -15.85 5.47
C PRO A 130 1.19 -16.94 4.46
N ARG A 131 1.68 -16.79 3.23
CA ARG A 131 1.53 -17.77 2.14
C ARG A 131 2.81 -17.89 1.32
N PRO A 132 3.10 -19.06 0.72
CA PRO A 132 4.23 -19.20 -0.19
C PRO A 132 4.09 -18.26 -1.40
N ALA A 133 5.18 -17.58 -1.75
CA ALA A 133 5.29 -16.84 -3.00
C ALA A 133 6.17 -17.62 -3.99
N ALA A 134 6.13 -17.24 -5.27
CA ALA A 134 6.98 -17.86 -6.28
C ALA A 134 8.40 -17.31 -6.15
N ASP A 135 9.42 -18.10 -6.50
CA ASP A 135 10.83 -17.71 -6.37
C ASP A 135 11.31 -16.66 -7.40
N GLY A 136 10.38 -16.01 -8.10
CA GLY A 136 10.65 -14.92 -9.04
C GLY A 136 10.63 -13.56 -8.36
N ARG A 137 11.67 -12.75 -8.64
CA ARG A 137 11.72 -11.35 -8.20
C ARG A 137 10.57 -10.56 -8.86
N PRO A 138 9.74 -9.83 -8.08
CA PRO A 138 8.73 -8.95 -8.64
C PRO A 138 9.33 -7.87 -9.53
N GLU A 139 8.63 -7.55 -10.62
CA GLU A 139 9.00 -6.44 -11.49
C GLU A 139 8.98 -5.11 -10.71
N SER A 140 10.08 -4.35 -10.84
CA SER A 140 10.21 -3.02 -10.25
C SER A 140 9.58 -1.98 -11.15
N ILE A 141 8.82 -1.06 -10.56
CA ILE A 141 8.23 0.09 -11.27
C ILE A 141 9.11 1.31 -11.01
N GLN A 142 9.60 1.93 -12.08
CA GLN A 142 10.43 3.13 -11.95
C GLN A 142 9.63 4.30 -11.39
N LEU A 143 10.17 4.96 -10.37
CA LEU A 143 9.48 6.08 -9.70
C LEU A 143 9.15 7.22 -10.66
N SER A 144 10.05 7.53 -11.60
CA SER A 144 9.84 8.60 -12.58
C SER A 144 8.72 8.29 -13.57
N GLU A 145 8.60 7.05 -14.01
CA GLU A 145 7.54 6.58 -14.90
C GLU A 145 6.19 6.61 -14.17
N ALA A 146 6.15 6.06 -12.96
CA ALA A 146 4.93 6.07 -12.15
C ALA A 146 4.44 7.48 -11.81
N GLU A 147 5.35 8.44 -11.56
CA GLU A 147 5.01 9.85 -11.37
C GLU A 147 4.49 10.50 -12.66
N HIS A 148 5.09 10.18 -13.81
CA HIS A 148 4.61 10.67 -15.10
C HIS A 148 3.18 10.16 -15.38
N ASP A 149 2.95 8.86 -15.23
CA ASP A 149 1.67 8.20 -15.43
C ASP A 149 0.59 8.74 -14.48
N LEU A 150 0.94 8.96 -13.21
CA LEU A 150 0.04 9.57 -12.22
C LEU A 150 -0.41 10.97 -12.68
N ASN A 151 0.53 11.82 -13.09
CA ASN A 151 0.21 13.17 -13.56
C ASN A 151 -0.62 13.15 -14.85
N SER A 152 -0.36 12.21 -15.76
CA SER A 152 -1.16 12.02 -16.97
C SER A 152 -2.58 11.57 -16.64
N ALA A 153 -2.75 10.59 -15.75
CA ALA A 153 -4.05 10.12 -15.30
C ALA A 153 -4.86 11.21 -14.58
N ILE A 154 -4.22 12.08 -13.78
CA ILE A 154 -4.89 13.24 -13.15
C ILE A 154 -5.46 14.18 -14.22
N ARG A 155 -4.66 14.52 -15.25
CA ARG A 155 -5.11 15.40 -16.34
C ARG A 155 -6.23 14.77 -17.15
N GLU A 156 -6.12 13.49 -17.48
CA GLU A 156 -7.13 12.76 -18.24
C GLU A 156 -8.44 12.61 -17.45
N ALA A 157 -8.37 12.24 -16.17
CA ALA A 157 -9.53 12.19 -15.29
C ALA A 157 -10.19 13.57 -15.16
N ALA A 158 -9.41 14.64 -15.00
CA ALA A 158 -9.94 16.01 -14.97
C ALA A 158 -10.63 16.40 -16.29
N ALA A 159 -10.11 15.99 -17.44
CA ALA A 159 -10.75 16.22 -18.74
C ALA A 159 -12.06 15.43 -18.91
N LEU A 160 -12.13 14.20 -18.36
CA LEU A 160 -13.35 13.40 -18.32
C LEU A 160 -14.39 14.01 -17.36
N PHE A 161 -13.96 14.55 -16.23
CA PHE A 161 -14.83 15.23 -15.26
C PHE A 161 -15.29 16.62 -15.73
N GLY A 162 -14.44 17.39 -16.43
CA GLY A 162 -14.80 18.71 -16.97
C GLY A 162 -15.87 18.67 -18.07
N ARG A 163 -16.21 17.48 -18.58
CA ARG A 163 -17.37 17.25 -19.45
C ARG A 163 -18.67 16.95 -18.66
N VAL A 164 -18.56 16.81 -17.35
CA VAL A 164 -19.64 16.55 -16.40
C VAL A 164 -19.75 17.79 -15.51
N ASP A 165 -20.30 18.88 -16.06
CA ASP A 165 -20.58 20.09 -15.30
C ASP A 165 -21.73 19.82 -14.32
N ASP A 166 -21.37 19.35 -13.13
CA ASP A 166 -22.14 19.55 -11.91
C ASP A 166 -21.21 19.35 -10.70
N ALA A 167 -20.54 20.43 -10.30
CA ALA A 167 -19.79 20.49 -9.04
C ALA A 167 -20.68 20.20 -7.80
N GLN A 168 -22.01 20.16 -7.97
CA GLN A 168 -22.99 19.77 -6.95
C GLN A 168 -23.14 18.24 -6.77
N SER A 169 -22.50 17.41 -7.62
CA SER A 169 -22.71 15.95 -7.62
C SER A 169 -21.99 15.19 -6.50
N TRP A 170 -21.02 15.80 -5.80
CA TRP A 170 -20.24 15.13 -4.78
C TRP A 170 -20.88 15.26 -3.40
N GLY A 171 -21.20 14.12 -2.77
CA GLY A 171 -21.82 14.11 -1.44
C GLY A 171 -21.00 14.84 -0.36
N PRO A 172 -21.64 15.32 0.73
CA PRO A 172 -21.00 16.08 1.80
C PRO A 172 -19.90 15.30 2.56
N GLU A 173 -19.92 13.97 2.53
CA GLU A 173 -18.84 13.14 3.07
C GLU A 173 -17.56 13.25 2.24
N VAL A 174 -17.68 13.22 0.90
CA VAL A 174 -16.54 13.36 0.00
C VAL A 174 -15.92 14.75 0.13
N GLN A 175 -16.75 15.79 0.22
CA GLN A 175 -16.27 17.18 0.42
C GLN A 175 -15.51 17.36 1.75
N ARG A 176 -16.02 16.79 2.85
CA ARG A 176 -15.33 16.83 4.16
C ARG A 176 -14.00 16.11 4.12
N ALA A 177 -13.95 14.93 3.51
CA ALA A 177 -12.71 14.18 3.38
C ALA A 177 -11.70 14.90 2.47
N LEU A 178 -12.15 15.47 1.35
CA LEU A 178 -11.30 16.31 0.47
C LEU A 178 -10.72 17.50 1.23
N THR A 179 -11.51 18.13 2.10
CA THR A 179 -11.04 19.23 2.97
C THR A 179 -10.00 18.73 3.97
N ALA A 180 -10.24 17.58 4.62
CA ALA A 180 -9.28 16.98 5.55
C ALA A 180 -7.96 16.58 4.86
N LEU A 181 -7.99 16.18 3.59
CA LEU A 181 -6.77 15.83 2.83
C LEU A 181 -5.89 17.04 2.47
N ARG A 182 -6.44 18.25 2.55
CA ARG A 182 -5.69 19.51 2.36
C ARG A 182 -4.91 19.92 3.59
N ASP A 183 -5.24 19.36 4.75
CA ASP A 183 -4.53 19.61 6.00
C ASP A 183 -3.14 18.93 5.96
N PRO A 184 -2.04 19.71 5.96
CA PRO A 184 -0.70 19.14 5.96
C PRO A 184 -0.35 18.41 7.27
N ASP A 185 -1.01 18.76 8.38
CA ASP A 185 -0.72 18.20 9.70
C ASP A 185 -1.45 16.86 9.95
N ARG A 186 -2.36 16.49 9.05
CA ARG A 186 -3.15 15.25 9.14
C ARG A 186 -3.01 14.40 7.88
N PRO A 187 -1.83 13.81 7.64
CA PRO A 187 -1.63 12.98 6.46
C PRO A 187 -2.56 11.74 6.48
N PRO A 188 -2.98 11.27 5.30
CA PRO A 188 -3.87 10.12 5.17
C PRO A 188 -3.21 8.79 5.57
N THR A 189 -1.89 8.75 5.61
CA THR A 189 -1.08 7.60 5.99
C THR A 189 0.03 8.02 6.95
N THR A 190 0.67 7.06 7.62
CA THR A 190 1.94 7.28 8.32
C THR A 190 3.06 7.77 7.38
N GLY A 191 2.91 7.57 6.06
CA GLY A 191 3.88 7.97 5.06
C GLY A 191 5.12 7.07 5.03
N LEU A 192 6.09 7.48 4.21
CA LEU A 192 7.38 6.81 4.11
C LEU A 192 8.25 7.08 5.34
N ALA A 193 8.98 6.05 5.76
CA ALA A 193 9.97 6.13 6.83
C ALA A 193 11.22 6.93 6.38
N PRO A 194 12.13 7.28 7.31
CA PRO A 194 13.43 7.86 6.96
C PRO A 194 14.24 6.96 6.01
N GLY A 195 15.06 7.58 5.15
CA GLY A 195 15.94 6.88 4.20
C GLY A 195 15.41 6.82 2.76
N TYR A 196 14.14 7.13 2.53
CA TYR A 196 13.58 7.21 1.18
C TYR A 196 13.99 8.52 0.47
N PRO A 197 14.13 8.51 -0.87
CA PRO A 197 14.38 9.73 -1.64
C PRO A 197 13.25 10.75 -1.46
N GLN A 198 13.59 12.05 -1.39
CA GLN A 198 12.60 13.14 -1.26
C GLN A 198 11.53 13.10 -2.36
N ARG A 199 11.90 12.67 -3.57
CA ARG A 199 10.96 12.46 -4.68
C ARG A 199 9.90 11.40 -4.33
N ALA A 200 10.29 10.29 -3.69
CA ALA A 200 9.37 9.23 -3.28
C ALA A 200 8.38 9.73 -2.23
N HIS A 201 8.83 10.55 -1.25
CA HIS A 201 7.94 11.17 -0.27
C HIS A 201 6.83 12.02 -0.93
N ARG A 202 7.20 12.85 -1.91
CA ARG A 202 6.22 13.68 -2.63
C ARG A 202 5.22 12.84 -3.42
N VAL A 203 5.69 11.84 -4.16
CA VAL A 203 4.83 10.94 -4.96
C VAL A 203 3.91 10.13 -4.06
N ALA A 204 4.41 9.54 -2.97
CA ALA A 204 3.61 8.79 -2.00
C ALA A 204 2.53 9.67 -1.37
N ALA A 205 2.87 10.89 -0.94
CA ALA A 205 1.90 11.81 -0.33
C ALA A 205 0.77 12.19 -1.30
N LEU A 206 1.07 12.45 -2.58
CA LEU A 206 0.06 12.72 -3.59
C LEU A 206 -0.81 11.48 -3.87
N ALA A 207 -0.18 10.32 -4.08
CA ALA A 207 -0.87 9.09 -4.41
C ALA A 207 -1.75 8.59 -3.24
N ASP A 208 -1.29 8.72 -1.99
CA ASP A 208 -2.06 8.36 -0.79
C ASP A 208 -3.30 9.27 -0.63
N ARG A 209 -3.16 10.58 -0.89
CA ARG A 209 -4.32 11.50 -0.91
C ARG A 209 -5.32 11.11 -2.00
N LEU A 210 -4.85 10.88 -3.23
CA LEU A 210 -5.71 10.48 -4.34
C LEU A 210 -6.38 9.12 -4.11
N ALA A 211 -5.71 8.18 -3.45
CA ALA A 211 -6.30 6.90 -3.08
C ALA A 211 -7.52 7.06 -2.17
N VAL A 212 -7.49 8.03 -1.25
CA VAL A 212 -8.65 8.37 -0.42
C VAL A 212 -9.78 8.93 -1.28
N VAL A 213 -9.48 9.83 -2.22
CA VAL A 213 -10.47 10.42 -3.15
C VAL A 213 -11.13 9.35 -4.01
N VAL A 214 -10.34 8.47 -4.63
CA VAL A 214 -10.83 7.39 -5.48
C VAL A 214 -11.80 6.48 -4.73
N ARG A 215 -11.47 6.06 -3.49
CA ARG A 215 -12.36 5.22 -2.69
C ARG A 215 -13.68 5.91 -2.35
N LEU A 216 -13.62 7.15 -1.91
CA LEU A 216 -14.82 7.94 -1.59
C LEU A 216 -15.69 8.19 -2.81
N ALA A 217 -15.06 8.36 -3.98
CA ALA A 217 -15.77 8.50 -5.24
C ALA A 217 -16.45 7.18 -5.65
N ASP A 218 -15.82 6.04 -5.42
CA ASP A 218 -16.38 4.72 -5.75
C ASP A 218 -17.60 4.38 -4.86
N ASP A 219 -17.56 4.79 -3.58
CA ASP A 219 -18.68 4.62 -2.64
C ASP A 219 -19.88 5.54 -2.94
N ASP A 220 -19.64 6.69 -3.59
CA ASP A 220 -20.69 7.65 -3.92
C ASP A 220 -21.50 7.21 -5.15
N ARG A 221 -22.81 6.98 -4.94
CA ARG A 221 -23.74 6.41 -5.93
C ARG A 221 -24.14 7.37 -7.06
N GLY A 222 -23.60 8.59 -7.12
CA GLY A 222 -23.76 9.50 -8.28
C GLY A 222 -25.23 9.76 -8.63
N ARG A 223 -26.01 10.30 -7.70
CA ARG A 223 -27.43 10.58 -7.94
C ARG A 223 -27.59 11.66 -9.03
N GLY A 224 -28.50 11.45 -9.96
CA GLY A 224 -28.84 12.43 -11.00
C GLY A 224 -27.97 12.39 -12.26
N LEU A 225 -27.00 11.48 -12.35
CA LEU A 225 -26.16 11.33 -13.54
C LEU A 225 -26.88 10.57 -14.65
N SER A 226 -26.70 11.00 -15.89
CA SER A 226 -27.09 10.24 -17.08
C SER A 226 -26.22 8.98 -17.23
N GLY A 227 -26.64 8.05 -18.10
CA GLY A 227 -25.86 6.84 -18.39
C GLY A 227 -24.45 7.15 -18.93
N THR A 228 -24.33 8.15 -19.81
CA THR A 228 -23.04 8.56 -20.39
C THR A 228 -22.13 9.25 -19.37
N GLN A 229 -22.71 10.05 -18.46
CA GLN A 229 -21.97 10.67 -17.36
C GLN A 229 -21.48 9.62 -16.35
N THR A 230 -22.32 8.63 -16.05
CA THR A 230 -21.96 7.50 -15.17
C THR A 230 -20.79 6.70 -15.73
N GLU A 231 -20.81 6.40 -17.04
CA GLU A 231 -19.72 5.65 -17.67
C GLU A 231 -18.43 6.47 -17.74
N SER A 232 -18.51 7.75 -18.09
CA SER A 232 -17.33 8.65 -18.11
C SER A 232 -16.68 8.76 -16.73
N ARG A 233 -17.49 8.85 -15.67
CA ARG A 233 -17.03 8.85 -14.27
C ARG A 233 -16.33 7.54 -13.92
N ARG A 234 -16.90 6.39 -14.27
CA ARG A 234 -16.29 5.07 -14.02
C ARG A 234 -14.95 4.92 -14.72
N LEU A 235 -14.86 5.36 -15.97
CA LEU A 235 -13.61 5.35 -16.73
C LEU A 235 -12.54 6.22 -16.05
N ALA A 236 -12.89 7.46 -15.68
CA ALA A 236 -11.98 8.37 -15.00
C ALA A 236 -11.46 7.80 -13.67
N LEU A 237 -12.34 7.21 -12.85
CA LEU A 237 -11.96 6.59 -11.58
C LEU A 237 -11.08 5.35 -11.78
N ARG A 238 -11.35 4.51 -12.78
CA ARG A 238 -10.50 3.34 -13.09
C ARG A 238 -9.10 3.75 -13.55
N LEU A 239 -8.99 4.76 -14.41
CA LEU A 239 -7.69 5.31 -14.84
C LEU A 239 -6.89 5.85 -13.65
N LEU A 240 -7.56 6.63 -12.80
CA LEU A 240 -6.93 7.21 -11.62
C LEU A 240 -6.53 6.14 -10.60
N ASP A 241 -7.39 5.16 -10.29
CA ASP A 241 -7.07 4.04 -9.40
C ASP A 241 -5.82 3.29 -9.87
N ARG A 242 -5.77 2.96 -11.17
CA ARG A 242 -4.66 2.24 -11.79
C ARG A 242 -3.33 2.97 -11.61
N ALA A 243 -3.32 4.28 -11.88
CA ALA A 243 -2.11 5.10 -11.77
C ALA A 243 -1.70 5.34 -10.31
N VAL A 244 -2.68 5.56 -9.42
CA VAL A 244 -2.44 5.72 -7.97
C VAL A 244 -1.80 4.46 -7.38
N ARG A 245 -2.31 3.26 -7.70
CA ARG A 245 -1.72 2.00 -7.19
C ARG A 245 -0.27 1.83 -7.65
N ARG A 246 0.03 2.10 -8.93
CA ARG A 246 1.41 2.06 -9.47
C ARG A 246 2.34 3.06 -8.80
N ALA A 247 1.88 4.31 -8.62
CA ALA A 247 2.65 5.35 -7.93
C ALA A 247 2.93 4.99 -6.46
N ARG A 248 1.98 4.38 -5.75
CA ARG A 248 2.20 3.88 -4.39
C ARG A 248 3.20 2.73 -4.37
N VAL A 249 3.04 1.71 -5.21
CA VAL A 249 4.01 0.60 -5.30
C VAL A 249 5.42 1.13 -5.60
N ALA A 250 5.57 2.00 -6.60
CA ALA A 250 6.87 2.58 -6.96
C ALA A 250 7.47 3.42 -5.82
N ALA A 251 6.70 4.30 -5.18
CA ALA A 251 7.20 5.18 -4.12
C ALA A 251 7.59 4.40 -2.85
N TYR A 252 6.76 3.43 -2.43
CA TYR A 252 7.03 2.61 -1.24
C TYR A 252 8.10 1.55 -1.48
N CYS A 253 8.44 1.23 -2.74
CA CYS A 253 9.56 0.35 -3.08
C CYS A 253 10.82 1.10 -3.51
N ALA A 254 10.79 2.44 -3.59
CA ALA A 254 11.87 3.24 -4.19
C ALA A 254 13.24 3.08 -3.49
N VAL A 255 13.26 2.73 -2.20
CA VAL A 255 14.51 2.47 -1.45
C VAL A 255 15.24 1.22 -1.95
N LEU A 256 14.54 0.29 -2.61
CA LEU A 256 15.09 -0.98 -3.09
C LEU A 256 15.78 -0.86 -4.45
N ASP A 257 15.38 0.15 -5.21
CA ASP A 257 15.88 0.41 -6.57
C ASP A 257 16.88 1.58 -6.58
N TRP A 258 17.08 2.25 -5.43
CA TRP A 258 18.08 3.29 -5.26
C TRP A 258 19.47 2.65 -5.06
N PRO A 259 20.45 2.87 -5.95
CA PRO A 259 21.75 2.24 -5.84
C PRO A 259 22.48 2.68 -4.56
N GLU A 260 23.12 1.72 -3.92
CA GLU A 260 24.06 1.88 -2.81
C GLU A 260 25.32 2.65 -3.25
N ASP A 261 25.23 3.97 -3.44
CA ASP A 261 26.44 4.81 -3.56
C ASP A 261 26.85 5.39 -2.19
N ARG A 262 26.87 4.55 -1.15
CA ARG A 262 27.14 4.99 0.24
C ARG A 262 28.28 4.29 0.96
N THR A 263 29.14 3.53 0.27
CA THR A 263 30.27 2.85 0.95
C THR A 263 31.63 2.96 0.26
N GLN A 264 31.90 4.05 -0.47
CA GLN A 264 33.27 4.44 -0.84
C GLN A 264 33.49 5.94 -0.62
N GLY A 265 33.52 6.35 0.65
CA GLY A 265 33.67 7.77 0.98
C GLY A 265 33.81 8.11 2.46
N ARG A 266 34.45 7.26 3.26
CA ARG A 266 35.12 7.70 4.50
C ARG A 266 36.44 6.95 4.63
N ARG A 267 37.51 7.62 4.19
CA ARG A 267 38.84 7.43 4.76
C ARG A 267 38.89 8.17 6.10
#